data_AF-A0A968D9J8-F1
#
_entry.id   AF-A0A968D9J8-F1
#
_cell.length_a   1.000
_cell.length_b   1.000
_cell.length_c   1.000
_cell.angle_alpha   90.00
_cell.angle_beta   90.00
_cell.angle_gamma   90.00
#
_symmetry.space_group_name_H-M   'P 1'
#
loop_
_entity.id
_entity.type
_entity.pdbx_description
1 polymer ?
#
loop_
_entity_poly.entity_id
_entity_poly.type
_entity_poly.pdbx_seq_one_letter_code
_entity_poly.pdbx_strand_id
1 'polypeptide(L)'
;MTRRYQLVAAAIVSLVAGPSLAQGWVEYIHRTERFGMMFPGVPEVSETTHSSAFGVVYPARVYSVEALAGSYSMTVVDYTEAE
;
A
#
# COMPACT_ATOMS: atom_id res chain seq x y z
N MET A 1 47.99 -12.61 -9.00
CA MET A 1 46.89 -13.59 -8.92
C MET A 1 45.63 -13.03 -8.24
N THR A 2 45.78 -12.14 -7.26
CA THR A 2 44.70 -11.54 -6.43
C THR A 2 43.59 -10.79 -7.19
N ARG A 3 43.94 -10.02 -8.24
CA ARG A 3 42.98 -9.20 -9.00
C ARG A 3 41.90 -10.02 -9.73
N ARG A 4 42.23 -11.21 -10.21
CA ARG A 4 41.26 -12.10 -10.90
C ARG A 4 40.26 -12.68 -9.92
N TYR A 5 40.70 -13.10 -8.73
CA TYR A 5 39.81 -13.59 -7.67
C TYR A 5 38.89 -12.49 -7.14
N GLN A 6 39.36 -11.25 -7.04
CA GLN A 6 38.53 -10.10 -6.66
C GLN A 6 37.41 -9.84 -7.68
N LEU A 7 37.72 -9.93 -8.98
CA LEU A 7 36.71 -9.75 -10.03
C LEU A 7 35.67 -10.88 -10.04
N VAL A 8 36.12 -12.13 -9.84
CA VAL A 8 35.21 -13.28 -9.73
C VAL A 8 34.33 -13.16 -8.49
N ALA A 9 34.88 -12.77 -7.35
CA ALA A 9 34.11 -12.54 -6.12
C ALA A 9 33.08 -11.41 -6.30
N ALA A 10 33.47 -10.29 -6.93
CA ALA A 10 32.55 -9.18 -7.21
C ALA A 10 31.40 -9.60 -8.13
N ALA A 11 31.70 -10.36 -9.20
CA ALA A 11 30.68 -10.88 -10.09
C ALA A 11 29.68 -11.78 -9.35
N ILE A 12 30.16 -12.70 -8.51
CA ILE A 12 29.30 -13.58 -7.72
C ILE A 12 28.39 -12.77 -6.78
N VAL A 13 28.93 -11.76 -6.08
CA VAL A 13 28.13 -10.89 -5.20
C VAL A 13 27.05 -10.14 -5.99
N SER A 14 27.36 -9.66 -7.19
CA SER A 14 26.37 -9.00 -8.04
C SER A 14 25.27 -9.94 -8.55
N LEU A 15 25.56 -11.23 -8.78
CA LEU A 15 24.54 -12.21 -9.16
C LEU A 15 23.63 -12.62 -8.00
N VAL A 16 24.10 -12.49 -6.75
CA VAL A 16 23.33 -12.84 -5.53
C VAL A 16 22.62 -11.62 -4.93
N ALA A 17 22.88 -10.42 -5.47
CA ALA A 17 22.13 -9.21 -5.12
C ALA A 17 20.67 -9.34 -5.59
N GLY A 18 19.82 -9.92 -4.74
CA GLY A 18 18.37 -9.95 -4.95
C GLY A 18 17.75 -8.55 -4.79
N PRO A 19 16.55 -8.33 -5.35
CA PRO A 19 15.80 -7.10 -5.09
C PRO A 19 15.63 -6.94 -3.57
N SER A 20 15.92 -5.75 -3.03
CA SER A 20 15.57 -5.47 -1.65
C SER A 20 14.03 -5.58 -1.53
N LEU A 21 13.55 -6.28 -0.50
CA LEU A 21 12.12 -6.28 -0.14
C LEU A 21 11.71 -4.93 0.50
N ALA A 22 12.24 -3.84 -0.04
CA ALA A 22 11.75 -2.48 0.12
C ALA A 22 10.96 -2.11 -1.14
N GLN A 23 10.08 -3.00 -1.61
CA GLN A 23 8.98 -2.59 -2.48
C GLN A 23 8.19 -1.57 -1.66
N GLY A 24 8.51 -0.30 -1.88
CA GLY A 24 8.15 0.80 -1.00
C GLY A 24 6.66 1.11 -1.04
N TRP A 25 6.32 2.23 -0.41
CA TRP A 25 4.99 2.78 -0.52
C TRP A 25 4.63 2.99 -2.00
N VAL A 26 3.51 2.43 -2.43
CA VAL A 26 2.95 2.58 -3.76
C VAL A 26 1.85 3.63 -3.75
N GLU A 27 1.75 4.42 -4.82
CA GLU A 27 0.64 5.32 -5.02
C GLU A 27 -0.60 4.53 -5.44
N TYR A 28 -1.67 4.65 -4.67
CA TYR A 28 -2.99 4.12 -4.98
C TYR A 28 -3.91 5.27 -5.35
N ILE A 29 -4.47 5.23 -6.56
CA ILE A 29 -5.42 6.22 -7.07
C ILE A 29 -6.77 5.55 -7.28
N HIS A 30 -7.77 6.00 -6.54
CA HIS A 30 -9.14 5.55 -6.72
C HIS A 30 -9.95 6.60 -7.48
N ARG A 31 -10.19 6.34 -8.77
CA ARG A 31 -10.79 7.33 -9.68
C ARG A 31 -12.26 7.61 -9.37
N THR A 32 -13.00 6.61 -8.92
CA THR A 32 -14.44 6.75 -8.63
C THR A 32 -14.67 7.69 -7.44
N GLU A 33 -13.89 7.55 -6.37
CA GLU A 33 -13.96 8.43 -5.18
C GLU A 33 -13.00 9.62 -5.28
N ARG A 34 -12.25 9.74 -6.38
CA ARG A 34 -11.37 10.87 -6.70
C ARG A 34 -10.33 11.19 -5.62
N PHE A 35 -9.74 10.17 -5.01
CA PHE A 35 -8.62 10.34 -4.08
C PHE A 35 -7.38 9.55 -4.52
N GLY A 36 -6.22 9.96 -4.00
CA GLY A 36 -4.97 9.24 -4.12
C GLY A 36 -4.22 9.25 -2.80
N MET A 37 -3.59 8.13 -2.45
CA MET A 37 -2.72 8.05 -1.27
C MET A 37 -1.63 6.99 -1.43
N MET A 38 -0.62 7.07 -0.57
CA MET A 38 0.46 6.09 -0.52
C MET A 38 0.07 4.94 0.41
N PHE A 39 0.16 3.68 -0.03
CA PHE A 39 0.05 2.48 0.82
C PHE A 39 1.32 1.64 0.76
N PRO A 40 1.66 0.83 1.78
CA PRO A 40 2.80 -0.10 1.73
C PRO A 40 2.54 -1.35 0.84
N GLY A 41 1.58 -1.26 -0.08
CA GLY A 41 1.11 -2.32 -0.97
C GLY A 41 -0.17 -1.90 -1.68
N VAL A 42 -0.70 -2.74 -2.57
CA VAL A 42 -2.04 -2.52 -3.15
C VAL A 42 -3.08 -2.85 -2.08
N PRO A 43 -3.96 -1.92 -1.70
CA PRO A 43 -4.96 -2.17 -0.67
C PRO A 43 -6.04 -3.14 -1.14
N GLU A 44 -6.47 -4.01 -0.24
CA GLU A 44 -7.76 -4.68 -0.34
C GLU A 44 -8.88 -3.66 -0.07
N VAL A 45 -9.96 -3.74 -0.84
CA VAL A 45 -11.08 -2.80 -0.74
C VAL A 45 -12.33 -3.56 -0.29
N SER A 46 -12.93 -3.11 0.80
CA SER A 46 -14.14 -3.70 1.37
C SER A 46 -15.22 -2.65 1.56
N GLU A 47 -16.46 -2.97 1.16
CA GLU A 47 -17.63 -2.13 1.37
C GLU A 47 -18.13 -2.23 2.81
N THR A 48 -18.52 -1.10 3.39
CA THR A 48 -19.03 -1.01 4.75
C THR A 48 -19.99 0.19 4.89
N THR A 49 -20.44 0.44 6.11
CA THR A 49 -21.27 1.60 6.45
C THR A 49 -20.66 2.37 7.61
N HIS A 50 -20.83 3.69 7.62
CA HIS A 50 -20.39 4.57 8.69
C HIS A 50 -21.58 5.28 9.35
N SER A 51 -21.76 5.06 10.65
CA SER A 51 -22.78 5.76 11.44
C SER A 51 -22.24 7.12 11.91
N SER A 52 -22.88 8.19 11.46
CA SER A 52 -22.57 9.55 11.91
C SER A 52 -23.09 9.82 13.32
N ALA A 53 -22.61 10.92 13.92
CA ALA A 53 -23.07 11.38 15.24
C ALA A 53 -24.58 11.69 15.31
N PHE A 54 -25.21 11.96 14.17
CA PHE A 54 -26.65 12.24 14.07
C PHE A 54 -27.49 10.98 13.80
N GLY A 55 -26.88 9.80 13.81
CA GLY A 55 -27.56 8.53 13.58
C GLY A 55 -27.83 8.21 12.10
N VAL A 56 -27.39 9.06 11.17
CA VAL A 56 -27.45 8.77 9.73
C VAL A 56 -26.35 7.79 9.36
N VAL A 57 -26.70 6.75 8.60
CA VAL A 57 -25.79 5.71 8.11
C VAL A 57 -25.39 6.03 6.67
N TYR A 58 -24.10 6.15 6.43
CA TYR A 58 -23.54 6.46 5.12
C TYR A 58 -22.82 5.25 4.52
N PRO A 59 -22.88 5.06 3.20
CA PRO A 59 -22.00 4.13 2.50
C PRO A 59 -20.54 4.49 2.76
N ALA A 60 -19.69 3.48 2.93
CA ALA A 60 -18.27 3.67 3.15
C ALA A 60 -17.46 2.52 2.56
N ARG A 61 -16.17 2.75 2.35
CA ARG A 61 -15.21 1.73 1.96
C ARG A 61 -13.98 1.77 2.84
N VAL A 62 -13.46 0.59 3.16
CA VAL A 62 -12.19 0.42 3.86
C VAL A 62 -11.16 -0.07 2.86
N TYR A 63 -10.05 0.64 2.80
CA TYR A 63 -8.86 0.30 2.03
C TYR A 63 -7.79 -0.15 3.01
N SER A 64 -7.38 -1.43 2.97
CA SER A 64 -6.46 -2.01 3.96
C SER A 64 -5.29 -2.75 3.35
N VAL A 65 -4.12 -2.64 3.99
CA VAL A 65 -2.91 -3.40 3.66
C VAL A 65 -2.33 -4.01 4.93
N GLU A 66 -2.13 -5.33 4.90
CA GLU A 66 -1.30 -6.04 5.87
C GLU A 66 0.15 -5.99 5.41
N ALA A 67 1.03 -5.36 6.19
CA ALA A 67 2.46 -5.29 5.93
C ALA A 67 3.26 -5.85 7.11
N LEU A 68 4.54 -6.18 6.85
CA LEU A 68 5.45 -6.67 7.89
C LEU A 68 5.56 -5.72 9.10
N ALA A 69 5.43 -4.41 8.87
CA ALA A 69 5.50 -3.37 9.90
C ALA A 69 4.18 -3.16 10.66
N GLY A 70 3.07 -3.75 10.19
CA GLY A 70 1.75 -3.61 10.77
C GLY A 70 0.64 -3.47 9.72
N SER A 71 -0.58 -3.36 10.21
CA SER A 71 -1.79 -3.19 9.40
C SER A 71 -2.07 -1.70 9.18
N TYR A 72 -2.36 -1.32 7.94
CA TYR A 72 -2.70 0.03 7.54
C TYR A 72 -4.12 0.05 6.99
N SER A 73 -4.94 1.00 7.42
CA SER A 73 -6.30 1.14 6.91
C SER A 73 -6.68 2.61 6.69
N MET A 74 -7.51 2.84 5.68
CA MET A 74 -8.18 4.11 5.44
C MET A 74 -9.65 3.84 5.15
N THR A 75 -10.53 4.58 5.81
CA THR A 75 -11.98 4.54 5.56
C THR A 75 -12.38 5.79 4.80
N VAL A 76 -13.00 5.62 3.64
CA VAL A 76 -13.63 6.70 2.87
C VAL A 76 -15.13 6.59 3.05
N VAL A 77 -15.77 7.66 3.51
CA VAL A 77 -17.22 7.73 3.73
C VAL A 77 -17.83 8.59 2.65
N ASP A 78 -18.87 8.09 1.99
CA ASP A 78 -19.59 8.80 0.95
C ASP A 78 -20.73 9.63 1.55
N TYR A 79 -20.59 10.95 1.48
CA TYR A 79 -21.57 11.93 1.95
C TYR A 79 -22.41 12.54 0.80
N THR A 80 -22.40 11.95 -0.40
CA THR A 80 -23.10 12.51 -1.57
C THR A 80 -24.61 12.70 -1.33
N GLU A 81 -25.23 11.83 -0.52
CA GLU A 81 -26.67 11.91 -0.19
C GLU A 81 -26.96 12.65 1.14
N ALA A 82 -25.98 13.35 1.72
CA ALA A 82 -26.13 14.04 3.01
C ALA A 82 -26.79 15.44 2.91
N GLU A 83 -27.31 15.80 1.73
CA GLU A 83 -27.91 17.11 1.42
C GLU A 83 -29.41 17.19 1.77
#